data_AF-A0A5C8J3M7-F1
#
_entry.id   AF-A0A5C8J3M7-F1
#
_cell.length_a   1.000
_cell.length_b   1.000
_cell.length_c   1.000
_cell.angle_alpha   90.00
_cell.angle_beta   90.00
_cell.angle_gamma   90.00
#
_symmetry.space_group_name_H-M   'P 1'
#
loop_
_entity.id
_entity.type
_entity.pdbx_description
1 polymer ?
#
loop_
_entity_poly.entity_id
_entity_poly.type
_entity_poly.pdbx_seq_one_letter_code
_entity_poly.pdbx_strand_id
1 'polypeptide(L)'
;MKTALLRLALGTCALAASAADVSMPVPGAQNAAGERVLTFIAKDPPGQRCNGNLQVAAEIANTYRVPIQLLPSSLAEDMPAPAVFYGNQLIVADGKDFNGAASYQIVADVLEMEGVAKQARSGLLFQGAVRKDLDTLKASIKSGGK
;
A
#
# COMPACT_ATOMS: atom_id res chain seq x y z
N MET A 1 57.14 -38.57 -4.45
CA MET A 1 56.48 -39.15 -3.25
C MET A 1 55.66 -38.04 -2.61
N LYS A 2 54.41 -37.83 -3.03
CA LYS A 2 53.17 -38.38 -2.44
C LYS A 2 53.14 -38.30 -0.91
N THR A 3 52.50 -37.25 -0.41
CA THR A 3 51.60 -37.34 0.75
C THR A 3 50.62 -36.19 0.69
N ALA A 4 49.42 -36.53 0.21
CA ALA A 4 48.24 -35.70 0.29
C ALA A 4 47.77 -35.68 1.75
N LEU A 5 47.42 -34.50 2.26
CA LEU A 5 46.54 -34.37 3.42
C LEU A 5 45.45 -33.37 3.06
N LEU A 6 44.44 -33.93 2.41
CA LEU A 6 43.13 -33.36 2.17
C LEU A 6 42.46 -33.14 3.53
N ARG A 7 42.43 -31.90 4.04
CA ARG A 7 41.59 -31.54 5.17
C ARG A 7 40.26 -31.00 4.64
N LEU A 8 39.29 -31.90 4.63
CA LEU A 8 37.86 -31.66 4.47
C LEU A 8 37.38 -30.78 5.64
N ALA A 9 37.32 -29.47 5.46
CA ALA A 9 36.60 -28.59 6.37
C ALA A 9 35.15 -28.50 5.90
N LEU A 10 34.31 -29.24 6.62
CA LEU A 10 32.85 -29.25 6.59
C LEU A 10 32.26 -27.85 6.37
N GLY A 11 31.32 -27.78 5.43
CA GLY A 11 30.59 -26.57 5.12
C GLY A 11 29.74 -26.08 6.29
N THR A 12 29.87 -24.80 6.60
CA THR A 12 28.83 -24.02 7.26
C THR A 12 27.97 -23.37 6.20
N CYS A 13 26.95 -24.09 5.74
CA CYS A 13 25.84 -23.49 5.01
C CYS A 13 25.00 -22.71 6.04
N ALA A 14 25.31 -21.43 6.23
CA ALA A 14 24.46 -20.54 7.01
C ALA A 14 23.22 -20.22 6.18
N LEU A 15 22.20 -21.08 6.27
CA LEU A 15 20.83 -20.75 5.89
C LEU A 15 20.31 -19.70 6.88
N ALA A 16 20.58 -18.42 6.60
CA ALA A 16 19.83 -17.33 7.19
C ALA A 16 18.51 -17.17 6.42
N ALA A 17 17.59 -18.11 6.58
CA ALA A 17 16.19 -17.95 6.21
C ALA A 17 15.40 -17.75 7.50
N SER A 18 15.38 -16.52 8.01
CA SER A 18 14.59 -16.15 9.18
C SER A 18 14.14 -14.71 9.08
N ALA A 19 13.00 -14.50 8.41
CA ALA A 19 12.10 -13.37 8.62
C ALA A 19 10.68 -13.81 8.22
N ALA A 20 10.11 -14.72 9.00
CA ALA A 20 8.67 -14.95 9.03
C ALA A 20 8.24 -14.80 10.49
N ASP A 21 7.73 -13.60 10.82
CA ASP A 21 6.93 -13.19 11.99
C ASP A 21 6.96 -11.63 11.96
N VAL A 22 5.88 -10.82 11.98
CA VAL A 22 4.63 -10.89 12.75
C VAL A 22 3.48 -10.13 12.03
N SER A 23 2.29 -10.70 12.21
CA SER A 23 0.90 -10.21 12.10
C SER A 23 0.62 -8.70 11.94
N MET A 24 -0.27 -8.37 11.00
CA MET A 24 -0.79 -7.00 10.82
C MET A 24 -2.32 -6.96 10.55
N PRO A 25 -3.16 -6.94 11.60
CA PRO A 25 -4.55 -6.45 11.54
C PRO A 25 -4.71 -5.01 12.07
N VAL A 26 -3.59 -4.24 12.08
CA VAL A 26 -3.48 -2.76 11.99
C VAL A 26 -3.87 -1.94 13.25
N PRO A 27 -2.98 -1.68 14.21
CA PRO A 27 -2.29 -0.38 14.26
C PRO A 27 -0.78 -0.50 14.50
N GLY A 28 0.02 0.46 14.03
CA GLY A 28 1.50 0.43 14.11
C GLY A 28 2.15 -0.29 12.93
N ALA A 29 1.41 -0.37 11.85
CA ALA A 29 1.70 -1.17 10.68
C ALA A 29 3.09 -0.87 10.06
N GLN A 30 3.97 -1.87 9.95
CA GLN A 30 5.30 -1.76 9.31
C GLN A 30 5.59 -2.91 8.34
N ASN A 31 6.37 -2.65 7.29
CA ASN A 31 6.89 -3.69 6.40
C ASN A 31 8.16 -4.34 6.99
N ALA A 32 8.73 -5.33 6.29
CA ALA A 32 9.94 -6.03 6.72
C ALA A 32 11.18 -5.13 6.88
N ALA A 33 11.18 -3.95 6.27
CA ALA A 33 12.24 -2.95 6.39
C ALA A 33 12.01 -1.95 7.55
N GLY A 34 10.92 -2.11 8.32
CA GLY A 34 10.53 -1.18 9.39
C GLY A 34 9.85 0.10 8.89
N GLU A 35 9.48 0.17 7.61
CA GLU A 35 8.78 1.33 7.06
C GLU A 35 7.30 1.26 7.40
N ARG A 36 6.74 2.38 7.89
CA ARG A 36 5.30 2.48 8.18
C ARG A 36 4.47 2.25 6.92
N VAL A 37 3.42 1.45 7.07
CA VAL A 37 2.51 1.06 5.99
C VAL A 37 1.26 1.93 6.06
N LEU A 38 0.82 2.41 4.90
CA LEU A 38 -0.48 3.02 4.69
C LEU A 38 -1.50 1.91 4.44
N THR A 39 -2.35 1.64 5.42
CA THR A 39 -3.31 0.53 5.35
C THR A 39 -4.72 1.03 5.13
N PHE A 40 -5.40 0.46 4.13
CA PHE A 40 -6.81 0.66 3.86
C PHE A 40 -7.58 -0.60 4.23
N ILE A 41 -8.58 -0.46 5.10
CA ILE A 41 -9.49 -1.53 5.49
C ILE A 41 -10.81 -1.32 4.75
N ALA A 42 -11.21 -2.31 3.94
CA ALA A 42 -12.46 -2.34 3.22
C ALA A 42 -13.53 -3.08 4.03
N LYS A 43 -14.78 -2.63 3.95
CA LYS A 43 -15.93 -3.39 4.46
C LYS A 43 -16.26 -4.53 3.50
N ASP A 44 -16.70 -5.67 4.03
CA ASP A 44 -17.20 -6.79 3.24
C ASP A 44 -18.75 -6.87 3.31
N PRO A 45 -19.47 -6.78 2.18
CA PRO A 45 -18.98 -6.52 0.82
C PRO A 45 -18.57 -5.04 0.61
N PRO A 46 -17.65 -4.76 -0.36
CA PRO A 46 -17.15 -3.42 -0.58
C PRO A 46 -18.22 -2.50 -1.18
N GLY A 47 -18.38 -1.33 -0.56
CA GLY A 47 -19.25 -0.26 -1.03
C GLY A 47 -18.50 0.86 -1.76
N GLN A 48 -19.23 1.91 -2.15
CA GLN A 48 -18.68 3.06 -2.88
C GLN A 48 -17.50 3.73 -2.16
N ARG A 49 -17.55 3.84 -0.82
CA ARG A 49 -16.44 4.39 -0.02
C ARG A 49 -15.16 3.55 -0.13
N CYS A 50 -15.29 2.23 -0.13
CA CYS A 50 -14.15 1.32 -0.30
C CYS A 50 -13.53 1.46 -1.68
N ASN A 51 -14.35 1.60 -2.74
CA ASN A 51 -13.87 1.83 -4.10
C ASN A 51 -13.11 3.15 -4.23
N GLY A 52 -13.65 4.23 -3.65
CA GLY A 52 -12.98 5.53 -3.61
C GLY A 52 -11.64 5.49 -2.87
N ASN A 53 -11.60 4.82 -1.71
CA ASN A 53 -10.37 4.63 -0.94
C ASN A 53 -9.30 3.86 -1.73
N LEU A 54 -9.70 2.86 -2.52
CA LEU A 54 -8.78 2.10 -3.38
C LEU A 54 -8.23 2.96 -4.52
N GLN A 55 -9.04 3.85 -5.08
CA GLN A 55 -8.57 4.86 -6.03
C GLN A 55 -7.55 5.81 -5.37
N VAL A 56 -7.83 6.30 -4.17
CA VAL A 56 -6.89 7.14 -3.41
C VAL A 56 -5.58 6.41 -3.16
N ALA A 57 -5.62 5.12 -2.79
CA ALA A 57 -4.42 4.31 -2.62
C ALA A 57 -3.56 4.28 -3.89
N ALA A 58 -4.20 4.11 -5.06
CA ALA A 58 -3.51 4.12 -6.34
C ALA A 58 -2.90 5.51 -6.65
N GLU A 59 -3.63 6.59 -6.40
CA GLU A 59 -3.13 7.97 -6.59
C GLU A 59 -1.93 8.26 -5.67
N ILE A 60 -2.00 7.85 -4.41
CA ILE A 60 -0.91 7.99 -3.44
C ILE A 60 0.32 7.19 -3.88
N ALA A 61 0.17 5.95 -4.34
CA ALA A 61 1.29 5.13 -4.85
C ALA A 61 2.00 5.78 -6.05
N ASN A 62 1.29 6.60 -6.83
CA ASN A 62 1.84 7.31 -7.99
C ASN A 62 2.58 8.60 -7.62
N THR A 63 2.44 9.09 -6.38
CA THR A 63 3.09 10.33 -5.89
C THR A 63 4.10 10.07 -4.78
N TYR A 64 3.83 9.15 -3.86
CA TYR A 64 4.63 8.91 -2.66
C TYR A 64 5.33 7.54 -2.68
N ARG A 65 6.48 7.49 -2.03
CA ARG A 65 7.20 6.24 -1.72
C ARG A 65 6.73 5.74 -0.37
N VAL A 66 5.56 5.10 -0.37
CA VAL A 66 4.95 4.55 0.84
C VAL A 66 4.50 3.11 0.59
N PRO A 67 4.81 2.15 1.47
CA PRO A 67 4.21 0.83 1.43
C PRO A 67 2.69 0.94 1.63
N ILE A 68 1.91 0.29 0.78
CA ILE A 68 0.45 0.29 0.86
C ILE A 68 -0.06 -1.13 1.09
N GLN A 69 -1.01 -1.27 2.01
CA GLN A 69 -1.72 -2.51 2.29
C GLN A 69 -3.22 -2.30 2.13
N LEU A 70 -3.88 -3.23 1.43
CA LEU A 70 -5.33 -3.26 1.29
C LEU A 70 -5.83 -4.52 1.99
N LEU A 71 -6.74 -4.38 2.96
CA LEU A 71 -7.28 -5.48 3.75
C LEU A 71 -8.81 -5.50 3.64
N PRO A 72 -9.44 -6.68 3.47
CA PRO A 72 -10.84 -6.85 3.79
C PRO A 72 -11.04 -6.80 5.31
N SER A 73 -12.23 -6.42 5.76
CA SER A 73 -12.58 -6.33 7.19
C SER A 73 -12.43 -7.66 7.92
N SER A 74 -12.65 -8.77 7.20
CA SER A 74 -12.41 -10.13 7.69
C SER A 74 -10.94 -10.44 8.06
N LEU A 75 -9.97 -9.63 7.61
CA LEU A 75 -8.55 -9.77 7.96
C LEU A 75 -8.06 -8.67 8.92
N ALA A 76 -8.95 -7.78 9.35
CA ALA A 76 -8.69 -6.73 10.34
C ALA A 76 -9.83 -6.71 11.35
N GLU A 77 -9.96 -7.83 12.08
CA GLU A 77 -10.99 -8.00 13.12
C GLU A 77 -10.92 -6.88 14.16
N ASP A 78 -12.09 -6.47 14.66
CA ASP A 78 -12.28 -5.38 15.63
C ASP A 78 -11.87 -3.97 15.17
N MET A 79 -11.44 -3.82 13.91
CA MET A 79 -11.16 -2.51 13.31
C MET A 79 -12.40 -1.91 12.63
N PRO A 80 -12.55 -0.57 12.62
CA PRO A 80 -13.58 0.07 11.83
C PRO A 80 -13.36 -0.21 10.34
N ALA A 81 -14.44 -0.40 9.59
CA ALA A 81 -14.39 -0.59 8.14
C ALA A 81 -15.58 0.13 7.46
N PRO A 82 -15.35 0.98 6.45
CA PRO A 82 -14.05 1.34 5.89
C PRO A 82 -13.20 2.22 6.82
N ALA A 83 -11.87 2.05 6.76
CA ALA A 83 -10.92 2.89 7.48
C ALA A 83 -9.57 2.99 6.76
N VAL A 84 -8.80 4.03 7.10
CA VAL A 84 -7.42 4.23 6.61
C VAL A 84 -6.52 4.60 7.77
N PHE A 85 -5.36 3.93 7.84
CA PHE A 85 -4.35 4.10 8.87
C PHE A 85 -2.98 4.37 8.25
N TYR A 86 -2.15 5.15 8.95
CA TYR A 86 -0.72 5.24 8.66
C TYR A 86 0.08 5.07 9.95
N GLY A 87 0.79 3.95 10.09
CA GLY A 87 1.39 3.57 11.37
C GLY A 87 0.32 3.43 12.47
N ASN A 88 0.47 4.17 13.58
CA ASN A 88 -0.51 4.21 14.67
C ASN A 88 -1.61 5.26 14.47
N GLN A 89 -1.53 6.08 13.42
CA GLN A 89 -2.49 7.15 13.18
C GLN A 89 -3.70 6.62 12.41
N LEU A 90 -4.89 6.77 12.98
CA LEU A 90 -6.16 6.60 12.28
C LEU A 90 -6.47 7.88 11.49
N ILE A 91 -6.55 7.77 10.17
CA ILE A 91 -6.78 8.91 9.26
C ILE A 91 -8.27 9.12 9.03
N VAL A 92 -8.99 8.06 8.64
CA VAL A 92 -10.45 8.06 8.46
C VAL A 92 -11.04 6.75 8.95
N ALA A 93 -12.28 6.76 9.45
CA ALA A 93 -13.00 5.53 9.82
C ALA A 93 -14.53 5.71 9.75
N ASP A 94 -15.23 4.61 9.42
CA ASP A 94 -16.69 4.54 9.46
C ASP A 94 -17.20 4.93 10.86
N GLY A 95 -18.19 5.82 10.91
CA GLY A 95 -18.72 6.35 12.17
C GLY A 95 -17.78 7.34 12.91
N LYS A 96 -16.64 7.71 12.31
CA LYS A 96 -15.68 8.70 12.84
C LYS A 96 -15.38 9.76 11.77
N ASP A 97 -14.22 10.41 11.88
CA ASP A 97 -13.75 11.43 10.94
C ASP A 97 -13.84 10.95 9.49
N PHE A 98 -14.45 11.81 8.67
CA PHE A 98 -14.72 11.59 7.24
C PHE A 98 -15.57 10.35 6.93
N ASN A 99 -16.18 9.73 7.95
CA ASN A 99 -17.05 8.55 7.85
C ASN A 99 -16.47 7.44 6.96
N GLY A 100 -15.16 7.21 7.09
CA GLY A 100 -14.41 6.16 6.40
C GLY A 100 -14.15 6.43 4.90
N ALA A 101 -14.41 7.65 4.42
CA ALA A 101 -14.07 8.08 3.07
C ALA A 101 -12.80 8.93 3.07
N ALA A 102 -11.70 8.39 2.55
CA ALA A 102 -10.46 9.13 2.36
C ALA A 102 -10.52 9.97 1.07
N SER A 103 -9.81 11.09 1.07
CA SER A 103 -9.46 11.83 -0.13
C SER A 103 -7.94 11.84 -0.30
N TYR A 104 -7.46 12.07 -1.53
CA TYR A 104 -6.04 12.22 -1.80
C TYR A 104 -5.40 13.26 -0.86
N GLN A 105 -6.04 14.42 -0.68
CA GLN A 105 -5.47 15.51 0.12
C GLN A 105 -5.33 15.11 1.60
N ILE A 106 -6.34 14.46 2.18
CA ILE A 106 -6.31 14.01 3.58
C ILE A 106 -5.11 13.08 3.82
N VAL A 107 -4.88 12.12 2.92
CA VAL A 107 -3.77 11.18 3.06
C VAL A 107 -2.44 11.86 2.75
N ALA A 108 -2.37 12.69 1.71
CA ALA A 108 -1.19 13.44 1.34
C ALA A 108 -0.69 14.35 2.48
N ASP A 109 -1.58 15.08 3.14
CA ASP A 109 -1.23 15.96 4.26
C ASP A 109 -0.55 15.18 5.39
N VAL A 110 -1.08 14.00 5.74
CA VAL A 110 -0.46 13.12 6.74
C VAL A 110 0.93 12.67 6.29
N LEU A 111 1.07 12.20 5.06
CA LEU A 111 2.36 11.73 4.54
C LEU A 111 3.40 12.86 4.44
N GLU A 112 2.98 14.08 4.09
CA GLU A 112 3.84 15.26 4.02
C GLU A 112 4.30 15.71 5.41
N MET A 113 3.39 15.76 6.40
CA MET A 113 3.75 16.04 7.80
C MET A 113 4.74 15.02 8.35
N GLU A 114 4.61 13.76 7.94
CA GLU A 114 5.47 12.65 8.34
C GLU A 114 6.76 12.52 7.50
N GLY A 115 7.00 13.46 6.59
CA GLY A 115 8.24 13.54 5.80
C GLY A 115 8.40 12.40 4.78
N VAL A 116 7.31 11.77 4.33
CA VAL A 116 7.36 10.68 3.36
C VAL A 116 7.83 11.20 2.00
N ALA A 117 8.88 10.56 1.48
CA ALA A 117 9.48 10.97 0.21
C ALA A 117 8.52 10.80 -0.98
N LYS A 118 8.54 11.76 -1.90
CA LYS A 118 7.82 11.66 -3.17
C LYS A 118 8.59 10.80 -4.17
N GLN A 119 7.86 10.23 -5.13
CA GLN A 119 8.45 9.57 -6.28
C GLN A 119 9.27 10.57 -7.10
N ALA A 120 10.44 10.15 -7.58
CA ALA A 120 11.32 11.01 -8.39
C ALA A 120 10.73 11.29 -9.79
N ARG A 121 9.79 10.46 -10.24
CA ARG A 121 9.06 10.61 -11.50
C ARG A 121 7.58 10.48 -11.23
N SER A 122 6.80 11.14 -12.07
CA SER A 122 5.35 11.02 -12.06
C SER A 122 4.93 9.57 -12.34
N GLY A 123 4.09 8.99 -11.48
CA GLY A 123 3.51 7.67 -11.70
C GLY A 123 2.61 7.63 -12.93
N LEU A 124 2.35 6.43 -13.45
CA LEU A 124 1.60 6.20 -14.69
C LEU A 124 0.23 6.89 -14.72
N LEU A 125 -0.49 6.97 -13.60
CA LEU A 125 -1.81 7.64 -13.54
C LEU A 125 -1.75 9.13 -13.89
N PHE A 126 -0.58 9.73 -13.75
CA PHE A 126 -0.33 11.15 -13.97
C PHE A 126 0.53 11.41 -15.21
N GLN A 127 0.95 10.37 -15.92
CA GLN A 127 1.66 10.52 -17.18
C GLN A 127 0.73 11.03 -18.28
N GLY A 128 1.20 12.00 -19.05
CA GLY A 128 0.38 12.68 -20.07
C GLY A 128 -0.14 11.75 -21.15
N ALA A 129 0.66 10.78 -21.61
CA ALA A 129 0.25 9.79 -22.59
C ALA A 129 -0.89 8.89 -22.05
N VAL A 130 -0.71 8.33 -20.86
CA VAL A 130 -1.72 7.46 -20.21
C VAL A 130 -3.02 8.22 -19.97
N ARG A 131 -2.96 9.48 -19.51
CA ARG A 131 -4.15 10.32 -19.32
C ARG A 131 -4.88 10.58 -20.63
N LYS A 132 -4.14 10.91 -21.70
CA LYS A 132 -4.72 11.12 -23.04
C LYS A 132 -5.44 9.86 -23.53
N ASP A 133 -4.83 8.69 -23.36
CA ASP A 133 -5.42 7.42 -23.78
C ASP A 133 -6.68 7.09 -22.99
N LEU A 134 -6.67 7.32 -21.67
CA LEU A 134 -7.83 7.16 -20.81
C LEU A 134 -8.97 8.11 -21.20
N ASP A 135 -8.67 9.38 -21.46
CA ASP A 135 -9.68 10.35 -21.86
C ASP A 135 -10.27 10.03 -23.24
N THR A 136 -9.43 9.52 -24.15
CA THR A 136 -9.87 9.01 -25.46
C THR A 136 -10.82 7.83 -25.29
N LEU A 137 -10.46 6.86 -24.42
CA LEU A 137 -11.32 5.72 -24.11
C LEU A 137 -12.66 6.16 -23.51
N LYS A 138 -12.64 7.09 -22.53
CA LYS A 138 -13.85 7.65 -21.94
C LYS A 138 -14.73 8.35 -22.98
N ALA A 139 -14.13 9.09 -23.91
CA ALA A 139 -14.85 9.75 -24.99
C ALA A 139 -15.52 8.72 -25.92
N SER A 140 -14.80 7.67 -26.30
CA SER A 140 -15.33 6.57 -27.14
C SER A 140 -16.49 5.84 -26.47
N ILE A 141 -16.39 5.56 -25.16
CA ILE A 141 -17.49 4.95 -24.39
C ILE A 141 -18.72 5.88 -24.39
N LYS A 142 -18.52 7.18 -24.19
CA LYS A 142 -19.62 8.17 -24.20
C LYS A 142 -20.26 8.33 -25.58
N SER A 143 -19.50 8.17 -26.67
CA SER A 143 -20.02 8.25 -28.05
C SER A 143 -20.59 6.93 -28.57
N GLY A 144 -20.48 5.84 -27.81
CA GLY A 144 -20.94 4.51 -28.22
C GLY A 144 -20.05 3.83 -29.26
N GLY A 145 -18.74 4.12 -29.27
CA GLY A 145 -17.76 3.44 -30.11
C GLY A 145 -17.77 3.84 -31.59
N LYS A 146 -18.36 4.99 -31.94
CA LYS A 146 -18.33 5.58 -33.28
C LYS A 146 -17.15 6.52 -33.46
#